data_AF-A0A327XGQ3-F1
#
_entry.id   AF-A0A327XGQ3-F1
#
_cell.length_a   1.000
_cell.length_b   1.000
_cell.length_c   1.000
_cell.angle_alpha   90.00
_cell.angle_beta   90.00
_cell.angle_gamma   90.00
#
_symmetry.space_group_name_H-M   'P 1'
#
loop_
_entity.id
_entity.type
_entity.pdbx_description
1 polymer ?
#
loop_
_entity_poly.entity_id
_entity_poly.type
_entity_poly.pdbx_seq_one_letter_code
_entity_poly.pdbx_strand_id
1 'polypeptide(L)' 'MARENTNQNLSLNAPDYMAWHVTQRAEKSFWNKVGAAWKHKDGRGYTLQLETCPINGRIVLRLPLEDAPETTNDAGRS' A
#
# COMPACT_ATOMS: atom_id res chain seq x y z
N MET A 1 10.06 -23.85 -9.47
CA MET A 1 9.78 -23.11 -8.21
C MET A 1 10.34 -21.71 -8.40
N ALA A 2 9.48 -20.74 -8.72
CA ALA A 2 9.90 -19.39 -9.10
C ALA A 2 10.42 -18.63 -7.86
N ARG A 3 11.54 -17.93 -8.05
CA ARG A 3 12.25 -17.18 -7.01
C ARG A 3 11.56 -15.83 -6.82
N GLU A 4 11.10 -15.53 -5.61
CA GLU A 4 10.60 -14.20 -5.26
C GLU A 4 11.80 -13.31 -4.89
N ASN A 5 12.21 -12.46 -5.82
CA ASN A 5 13.21 -11.42 -5.57
C ASN A 5 12.57 -10.30 -4.76
N THR A 6 12.80 -10.29 -3.44
CA THR A 6 12.41 -9.15 -2.59
C THR A 6 13.51 -8.09 -2.68
N ASN A 7 13.33 -7.07 -3.53
CA ASN A 7 14.20 -5.89 -3.56
C ASN A 7 13.99 -5.07 -2.28
N GLN A 8 14.89 -5.25 -1.30
CA GLN A 8 14.88 -4.52 -0.03
C GLN A 8 15.63 -3.19 -0.15
N ASN A 9 15.00 -2.19 -0.77
CA ASN A 9 15.38 -0.79 -0.53
C ASN A 9 14.13 0.03 -0.21
N LEU A 10 13.40 -0.42 0.81
CA LEU A 10 12.32 0.36 1.41
C LEU A 10 13.01 1.37 2.34
N SER A 11 12.92 2.67 2.00
CA SER A 11 13.27 3.73 2.94
C SER A 11 12.51 3.47 4.25
N LEU A 12 13.14 3.72 5.41
CA LEU A 12 12.65 3.27 6.72
C LEU A 12 11.20 3.67 7.06
N ASN A 13 10.61 4.60 6.30
CA ASN A 13 9.26 5.13 6.49
C ASN A 13 8.29 4.77 5.35
N ALA A 14 8.77 4.14 4.27
CA ALA A 14 7.91 3.73 3.18
C ALA A 14 6.98 2.58 3.60
N PRO A 15 5.71 2.59 3.15
CA PRO A 15 4.79 1.49 3.39
C PRO A 15 5.19 0.23 2.63
N ASP A 16 5.03 -0.94 3.27
CA ASP A 16 5.24 -2.25 2.65
C ASP A 16 4.16 -2.57 1.61
N TYR A 17 2.93 -2.10 1.83
CA TYR A 17 1.80 -2.35 0.94
C TYR A 17 0.92 -1.11 0.75
N MET A 18 0.40 -0.94 -0.47
CA MET A 18 -0.70 -0.04 -0.79
C MET A 18 -2.04 -0.72 -0.55
N ALA A 19 -2.99 0.00 0.04
CA ALA A 19 -4.33 -0.47 0.28
C ALA A 19 -5.32 0.04 -0.79
N TRP A 20 -6.00 -0.90 -1.43
CA TRP A 20 -6.94 -0.66 -2.52
C TRP A 20 -8.34 -1.15 -2.14
N HIS A 21 -9.33 -0.26 -2.21
CA HIS A 21 -10.71 -0.67 -2.20
C HIS A 21 -11.10 -1.20 -3.57
N VAL A 22 -11.48 -2.48 -3.61
CA VAL A 22 -11.90 -3.16 -4.82
C VAL A 22 -13.40 -3.40 -4.78
N THR A 23 -14.09 -2.86 -5.77
CA THR A 23 -15.52 -3.12 -6.01
C THR A 23 -15.72 -3.73 -7.38
N GLN A 24 -16.74 -4.56 -7.51
CA GLN A 24 -17.19 -5.09 -8.79
C GLN A 24 -18.56 -4.50 -9.10
N ARG A 25 -18.71 -3.95 -10.31
CA ARG A 25 -20.02 -3.55 -10.84
C ARG A 25 -20.16 -4.17 -12.22
N ALA A 26 -21.17 -5.02 -12.37
CA ALA A 26 -21.34 -5.88 -13.54
C ALA A 26 -20.02 -6.64 -13.84
N GLU A 27 -19.45 -6.47 -15.03
CA GLU A 27 -18.24 -7.16 -15.48
C GLU A 27 -16.95 -6.35 -15.24
N LYS A 28 -17.05 -5.17 -14.60
CA LYS A 28 -15.89 -4.28 -14.40
C LYS A 28 -15.47 -4.24 -12.93
N SER A 29 -14.16 -4.29 -12.71
CA SER A 29 -13.54 -4.11 -11.40
C SER A 29 -12.99 -2.70 -11.26
N PHE A 30 -13.35 -2.01 -10.18
CA PHE A 30 -12.86 -0.67 -9.85
C PHE A 30 -11.90 -0.76 -8.66
N TRP A 31 -10.75 -0.11 -8.80
CA TRP A 31 -9.67 -0.11 -7.82
C TRP A 31 -9.42 1.32 -7.38
N ASN A 32 -9.72 1.62 -6.13
CA ASN A 32 -9.52 2.95 -5.56
C ASN A 32 -8.47 2.85 -4.46
N LYS A 33 -7.43 3.70 -4.50
CA LYS A 33 -6.46 3.78 -3.39
C LYS A 33 -7.17 4.35 -2.17
N VAL A 34 -7.03 3.70 -1.02
CA VAL A 34 -7.69 4.11 0.24
C VAL A 34 -6.73 4.23 1.41
N GLY A 35 -5.47 3.80 1.25
CA GLY A 35 -4.46 3.90 2.29
C GLY A 35 -3.23 3.06 2.01
N ALA A 36 -2.53 2.69 3.07
CA ALA A 36 -1.31 1.89 3.02
C ALA A 36 -1.12 1.10 4.32
N ALA A 37 -0.22 0.10 4.28
CA ALA A 37 0.10 -0.73 5.43
C ALA A 37 1.62 -0.83 5.67
N TRP A 38 1.98 -0.81 6.95
CA TRP A 38 3.37 -0.91 7.43
C TRP A 38 3.51 -2.10 8.35
N LYS A 39 4.57 -2.88 8.16
CA LYS A 39 4.92 -4.03 8.99
C LYS A 39 5.33 -3.57 10.38
N HIS A 40 4.88 -4.30 11.39
CA HIS A 40 5.30 -4.06 12.78
C HIS A 40 6.74 -4.49 13.00
N LYS A 41 7.40 -3.87 13.99
CA LYS A 41 8.80 -4.17 14.33
C LYS A 41 9.03 -5.62 14.76
N ASP A 42 8.03 -6.27 15.35
CA ASP A 42 8.07 -7.68 15.73
C ASP A 42 7.92 -8.64 14.54
N GLY A 43 7.57 -8.10 13.36
CA GLY A 43 7.31 -8.84 12.13
C GLY A 43 6.04 -9.71 12.15
N ARG A 44 5.18 -9.57 13.17
CA ARG A 44 3.99 -10.41 13.39
C ARG A 44 2.68 -9.70 13.10
N GLY A 45 2.75 -8.48 12.58
CA GLY A 45 1.57 -7.69 12.28
C GLY A 45 1.83 -6.58 11.27
N TYR A 46 0.73 -5.93 10.89
CA TYR A 46 0.73 -4.74 10.06
C TYR A 46 -0.19 -3.70 10.69
N THR A 47 0.19 -2.43 10.58
CA THR A 47 -0.71 -1.30 10.78
C THR A 47 -1.26 -0.91 9.43
N LEU A 48 -2.58 -0.95 9.26
CA LEU A 48 -3.28 -0.42 8.09
C LEU A 48 -3.78 0.99 8.43
N GLN A 49 -3.25 2.02 7.76
CA GLN A 49 -3.78 3.38 7.84
C GLN A 49 -4.68 3.64 6.63
N LEU A 50 -5.90 4.10 6.89
CA LEU A 50 -6.86 4.48 5.86
C LEU A 50 -7.07 6.00 5.87
N GLU A 51 -7.05 6.62 4.70
CA GLU A 51 -7.48 8.00 4.49
C GLU A 51 -9.01 8.07 4.32
N THR A 52 -9.59 7.01 3.74
CA THR A 52 -11.03 6.86 3.56
C THR A 52 -11.43 5.42 3.87
N CYS A 53 -12.48 5.24 4.68
CA CYS A 53 -13.01 3.93 5.00
C CYS A 53 -14.22 3.60 4.12
N PRO A 54 -14.15 2.61 3.21
CA PRO A 54 -15.27 2.23 2.38
C PRO A 54 -16.37 1.52 3.20
N ILE A 55 -17.63 1.76 2.86
CA ILE A 55 -18.80 1.18 3.57
C ILE A 55 -19.04 -0.28 3.15
N ASN A 56 -18.60 -0.66 1.95
CA ASN A 56 -18.76 -2.00 1.39
C ASN A 56 -17.52 -2.43 0.59
N GLY A 57 -17.57 -3.62 -0.02
CA GLY A 57 -16.48 -4.13 -0.85
C GLY A 57 -15.37 -4.80 -0.03
N ARG A 58 -14.15 -4.79 -0.57
CA ARG A 58 -12.96 -5.36 0.08
C ARG A 58 -11.76 -4.45 -0.05
N ILE A 59 -10.90 -4.46 0.95
CA ILE A 59 -9.59 -3.82 0.91
C ILE A 59 -8.55 -4.89 0.54
N VAL A 60 -7.75 -4.60 -0.49
CA VAL A 60 -6.69 -5.47 -0.98
C VAL A 60 -5.35 -4.76 -0.78
N LEU A 61 -4.42 -5.44 -0.12
CA LEU A 61 -3.04 -4.98 0.05
C LEU A 61 -2.17 -5.48 -1.11
N ARG A 62 -1.41 -4.58 -1.75
CA ARG A 62 -0.50 -4.90 -2.86
C ARG A 62 0.81 -4.18 -2.68
N LEU A 63 1.91 -4.79 -3.13
CA LEU A 63 3.20 -4.09 -3.19
C LEU A 63 3.04 -2.81 -4.02
N PRO A 64 3.76 -1.74 -3.68
CA PRO A 64 3.90 -0.58 -4.56
C PRO A 64 4.32 -1.05 -5.97
N LEU A 65 3.76 -0.44 -7.01
CA LEU A 65 4.25 -0.66 -8.36
C LEU A 65 5.68 -0.12 -8.43
N GLU A 66 6.63 -0.91 -8.93
CA GLU A 66 7.97 -0.42 -9.21
C GLU A 66 7.87 0.70 -10.27
N ASP A 67 8.48 1.84 -9.95
CA ASP A 67 8.60 3.07 -10.74
C ASP A 67 7.33 3.93 -10.96
N ALA A 68 7.05 4.77 -9.96
CA ALA A 68 6.81 6.19 -10.23
C ALA A 68 7.80 6.99 -9.36
N PRO A 69 8.53 7.98 -9.90
CA PRO A 69 9.54 8.72 -9.14
C PRO A 69 8.89 9.38 -7.92
N GLU A 70 9.36 8.98 -6.74
CA GLU A 70 9.02 9.57 -5.45
C GLU A 70 9.20 11.09 -5.52
N THR A 71 8.10 11.83 -5.46
CA THR A 71 8.15 13.26 -5.15
C THR A 71 8.36 13.36 -3.65
N THR A 72 9.63 13.40 -3.26
CA THR A 72 10.05 13.69 -1.89
C THR A 72 9.54 15.09 -1.53
N ASN A 73 8.36 15.18 -0.92
CA ASN A 73 7.92 16.40 -0.26
C ASN A 73 8.70 16.53 1.05
N ASP A 74 9.96 16.91 0.92
CA ASP A 74 10.74 17.50 2.01
C ASP A 74 10.24 18.94 2.23
N ALA A 75 9.10 19.05 2.90
CA ALA A 75 8.58 20.31 3.39
C ALA A 75 8.85 20.41 4.90
N GLY A 76 10.09 20.75 5.22
CA GLY A 76 10.41 21.81 6.18
C GLY A 76 9.87 21.64 7.60
N ARG A 77 10.63 20.95 8.45
CA ARG A 77 10.67 21.25 9.88
C ARG A 77 11.92 22.11 10.13
N SER A 78 11.75 23.43 10.10
CA SER A 78 12.70 24.43 10.62
C SER A 78 11.90 25.60 11.14
#